data_AF-W7MXX6-F1
#
_entry.id   AF-W7MXX6-F1
#
_cell.length_a   1.000
_cell.length_b   1.000
_cell.length_c   1.000
_cell.angle_alpha   90.00
_cell.angle_beta   90.00
_cell.angle_gamma   90.00
#
_symmetry.space_group_name_H-M   'P 1'
#
loop_
_entity.id
_entity.type
_entity.pdbx_description
1 polymer ?
#
loop_
_entity_poly.entity_id
_entity_poly.type
_entity_poly.pdbx_seq_one_letter_code
_entity_poly.pdbx_strand_id
1 'polypeptide(L)'
;MTRLSVPGGSVLRIVDFPPGRSAMHRTLSIDYGVVIEGEMELVLDSGENRAMKRGDVAVQRGTKHQWVNTDEEKWARMVFVLQESKQLTVKGVKLEEDLGSLGDELRPSA
;
A
#
# COMPACT_ATOMS: atom_id res chain seq x y z
N MET A 1 -14.13 -1.65 -12.76
CA MET A 1 -13.00 -0.92 -12.18
C MET A 1 -12.40 -1.78 -11.09
N THR A 2 -11.12 -2.13 -11.21
CA THR A 2 -10.39 -2.87 -10.18
C THR A 2 -10.14 -1.92 -9.01
N ARG A 3 -10.58 -2.27 -7.79
CA ARG A 3 -10.25 -1.55 -6.56
C ARG A 3 -9.54 -2.48 -5.60
N LEU A 4 -8.67 -1.92 -4.76
CA LEU A 4 -8.02 -2.66 -3.68
C LEU A 4 -8.84 -2.63 -2.39
N SER A 5 -9.60 -1.57 -2.14
CA SER A 5 -10.61 -1.54 -1.09
C SER A 5 -11.97 -1.95 -1.66
N VAL A 6 -12.86 -2.43 -0.78
CA VAL A 6 -14.25 -2.75 -1.12
C VAL A 6 -15.18 -1.67 -0.54
N PRO A 7 -16.20 -1.20 -1.29
CA PRO A 7 -17.13 -0.19 -0.79
C PRO A 7 -17.84 -0.64 0.49
N GLY A 8 -17.84 0.23 1.51
CA GLY A 8 -18.50 0.00 2.79
C GLY A 8 -17.91 -1.11 3.66
N GLY A 9 -16.78 -1.70 3.27
CA GLY A 9 -16.19 -2.86 3.95
C GLY A 9 -14.70 -2.71 4.25
N SER A 10 -14.08 -3.86 4.54
CA SER A 10 -12.65 -3.97 4.75
C SER A 10 -12.09 -5.15 3.96
N VAL A 11 -10.83 -5.02 3.55
CA VAL A 11 -10.06 -6.10 2.91
C VAL A 11 -8.89 -6.45 3.82
N LEU A 12 -8.72 -7.74 4.09
CA LEU A 12 -7.49 -8.26 4.70
C LEU A 12 -6.76 -9.10 3.65
N ARG A 13 -5.46 -8.83 3.46
CA ARG A 13 -4.63 -9.63 2.56
C ARG A 13 -3.21 -9.78 3.10
N ILE A 14 -2.58 -10.88 2.72
CA ILE A 14 -1.15 -11.11 2.91
C ILE A 14 -0.49 -10.91 1.55
N VAL A 15 0.60 -10.14 1.52
CA VAL A 15 1.37 -9.89 0.30
C VAL A 15 2.81 -10.30 0.54
N ASP A 16 3.30 -11.14 -0.36
CA ASP A 16 4.68 -11.57 -0.44
C ASP A 16 5.41 -10.72 -1.49
N PHE A 17 6.41 -9.98 -1.06
CA PHE A 17 7.21 -9.09 -1.90
C PHE A 17 8.54 -9.77 -2.25
N PRO A 18 8.80 -10.06 -3.55
CA PRO A 18 10.15 -10.42 -3.97
C PRO A 18 11.09 -9.21 -3.83
N PRO A 19 12.42 -9.41 -3.94
CA PRO A 19 13.38 -8.32 -4.08
C PRO A 19 12.94 -7.26 -5.09
N GLY A 20 13.04 -5.99 -4.72
CA GLY A 20 12.67 -4.86 -5.59
C GLY A 20 11.48 -4.05 -5.09
N ARG A 21 10.70 -3.48 -6.01
CA ARG A 21 9.69 -2.45 -5.70
C ARG A 21 8.32 -2.77 -6.27
N SER A 22 7.26 -2.46 -5.52
CA SER A 22 5.88 -2.45 -6.01
C SER A 22 5.63 -1.27 -6.95
N ALA A 23 4.45 -1.20 -7.58
CA ALA A 23 4.01 0.05 -8.20
C ALA A 23 3.78 1.15 -7.14
N MET A 24 4.06 2.40 -7.52
CA MET A 24 3.68 3.59 -6.76
C MET A 24 2.18 3.85 -6.99
N HIS A 25 1.37 3.83 -5.93
CA HIS A 25 -0.09 3.87 -6.06
C HIS A 25 -0.77 4.55 -4.87
N ARG A 26 -2.04 4.90 -5.03
CA ARG A 26 -2.94 5.47 -4.03
C ARG A 26 -4.32 4.83 -4.14
N THR A 27 -4.85 4.45 -2.99
CA THR A 27 -6.23 3.97 -2.81
C THR A 27 -7.03 5.00 -2.02
N LEU A 28 -8.35 5.02 -2.24
CA LEU A 28 -9.28 5.76 -1.38
C LEU A 28 -9.61 4.94 -0.13
N SER A 29 -8.59 4.74 0.70
CA SER A 29 -8.67 3.95 1.92
C SER A 29 -7.74 4.46 3.01
N ILE A 30 -8.02 4.00 4.23
CA ILE A 30 -7.02 3.93 5.29
C ILE A 30 -6.52 2.49 5.37
N ASP A 31 -5.20 2.33 5.35
CA ASP A 31 -4.56 1.03 5.32
C ASP A 31 -3.64 0.85 6.52
N TYR A 32 -3.70 -0.32 7.13
CA TYR A 32 -2.76 -0.78 8.16
C TYR A 32 -1.87 -1.84 7.55
N GLY A 33 -0.62 -1.48 7.26
CA GLY A 33 0.41 -2.39 6.75
C GLY A 33 1.35 -2.82 7.85
N VAL A 34 1.47 -4.12 8.10
CA VAL A 34 2.34 -4.69 9.13
C VAL A 34 3.39 -5.56 8.49
N VAL A 35 4.67 -5.31 8.78
CA VAL A 35 5.76 -6.20 8.35
C VAL A 35 5.76 -7.44 9.24
N ILE A 36 5.55 -8.62 8.67
CA ILE A 36 5.52 -9.87 9.43
C ILE A 36 6.73 -10.78 9.17
N GLU A 37 7.43 -10.60 8.04
CA GLU A 37 8.71 -11.24 7.72
C GLU A 37 9.57 -10.30 6.85
N GLY A 38 10.89 -10.31 7.06
CA GLY A 38 11.83 -9.46 6.33
C GLY A 38 11.87 -8.00 6.83
N GLU A 39 12.45 -7.14 6.00
CA GLU A 39 12.45 -5.68 6.16
C GLU A 39 11.85 -5.04 4.91
N MET A 40 11.21 -3.89 5.08
CA MET A 40 10.55 -3.14 4.01
C MET A 40 10.93 -1.67 4.09
N GLU A 41 10.84 -0.98 2.97
CA GLU A 41 10.89 0.48 2.93
C GLU A 41 9.56 1.01 2.36
N LEU A 42 8.96 1.94 3.11
CA LEU A 42 7.81 2.72 2.65
C LEU A 42 8.32 4.00 1.99
N VAL A 43 8.01 4.20 0.71
CA VAL A 43 8.36 5.41 -0.04
C VAL A 43 7.09 6.19 -0.38
N LEU A 44 7.10 7.51 -0.15
CA LEU A 44 5.99 8.41 -0.47
C LEU A 44 6.28 9.23 -1.75
N ASP A 45 5.22 9.75 -2.38
CA ASP A 45 5.36 10.65 -3.55
C ASP A 45 5.99 12.02 -3.22
N SER A 46 6.11 12.36 -1.93
CA SER A 46 6.90 13.50 -1.44
C SER A 46 8.41 13.30 -1.57
N GLY A 47 8.86 12.06 -1.80
CA GLY A 47 10.28 11.67 -1.76
C GLY A 47 10.75 11.24 -0.37
N GLU A 48 9.91 11.32 0.66
CA GLU A 48 10.20 10.76 1.98
C GLU A 48 10.16 9.24 1.96
N ASN A 49 11.05 8.62 2.73
CA ASN A 49 11.09 7.18 2.91
C ASN A 49 11.23 6.78 4.39
N ARG A 50 10.86 5.53 4.69
CA ARG A 50 10.95 4.96 6.03
C ARG A 50 11.31 3.49 5.95
N ALA A 51 12.45 3.12 6.53
CA ALA A 51 12.77 1.72 6.79
C ALA A 51 11.84 1.16 7.87
N MET A 52 11.34 -0.04 7.65
CA MET A 52 10.41 -0.77 8.49
C MET A 52 10.91 -2.18 8.73
N LYS A 53 10.99 -2.58 9.99
CA LYS A 53 11.41 -3.92 10.40
C LYS A 53 10.20 -4.77 10.76
N ARG A 54 10.43 -6.07 10.91
CA ARG A 54 9.42 -7.01 11.41
C ARG A 54 8.76 -6.48 12.68
N GLY A 55 7.43 -6.41 12.66
CA GLY A 55 6.58 -5.88 13.73
C GLY A 55 6.20 -4.42 13.56
N ASP A 56 6.88 -3.65 12.71
CA ASP A 56 6.53 -2.26 12.44
C ASP A 56 5.21 -2.16 11.67
N VAL A 57 4.49 -1.07 11.96
CA VAL A 57 3.17 -0.79 11.38
C VAL A 57 3.18 0.57 10.70
N ALA A 58 2.75 0.58 9.45
CA ALA A 58 2.42 1.80 8.71
C ALA A 58 0.90 2.02 8.75
N VAL A 59 0.50 3.26 9.02
CA VAL A 59 -0.88 3.73 8.89
C VAL A 59 -0.95 4.66 7.68
N GLN A 60 -1.35 4.11 6.53
CA GLN A 60 -1.45 4.86 5.28
C GLN A 60 -2.81 5.54 5.20
N ARG A 61 -2.84 6.87 5.04
CA ARG A 61 -4.08 7.66 5.11
C ARG A 61 -4.40 8.29 3.76
N GLY A 62 -4.59 7.46 2.73
CA GLY A 62 -4.87 7.90 1.37
C GLY A 62 -3.69 8.58 0.65
N THR A 63 -2.47 8.35 1.13
CA THR A 63 -1.21 8.87 0.59
C THR A 63 -0.69 7.97 -0.53
N LYS A 64 -0.09 8.57 -1.58
CA LYS A 64 0.49 7.79 -2.68
C LYS A 64 1.82 7.22 -2.23
N HIS A 65 2.00 5.92 -2.42
CA HIS A 65 3.11 5.20 -1.81
C HIS A 65 3.57 3.98 -2.63
N GLN A 66 4.78 3.53 -2.34
CA GLN A 66 5.43 2.35 -2.90
C GLN A 66 6.05 1.54 -1.76
N TRP A 67 5.95 0.22 -1.88
CA TRP A 67 6.62 -0.73 -1.00
C TRP A 67 7.87 -1.26 -1.68
N VAL A 68 9.00 -1.20 -0.99
CA VAL A 68 10.28 -1.70 -1.51
C VAL A 68 10.79 -2.76 -0.55
N ASN A 69 11.03 -3.96 -1.08
CA ASN A 69 11.84 -4.95 -0.40
C ASN A 69 13.30 -4.68 -0.78
N THR A 70 14.09 -4.20 0.17
CA THR A 70 15.49 -3.82 -0.02
C THR A 70 16.46 -4.99 0.05
N ASP A 71 15.99 -6.19 0.40
CA ASP A 71 16.79 -7.42 0.31
C ASP A 71 16.92 -7.83 -1.16
N GLU A 72 18.12 -8.26 -1.57
CA GLU A 72 18.42 -8.63 -2.96
C GLU A 72 18.08 -10.10 -3.28
N GLU A 73 17.90 -10.93 -2.26
CA GLU A 73 17.73 -12.38 -2.42
C GLU A 73 16.44 -12.91 -1.78
N LYS A 74 16.04 -12.34 -0.65
CA LYS A 74 14.96 -12.86 0.18
C LYS A 74 13.66 -12.13 -0.07
N TRP A 75 12.58 -12.87 0.09
CA TRP A 75 11.24 -12.31 0.08
C TRP A 75 10.90 -11.71 1.44
N ALA A 76 10.10 -10.66 1.43
CA ALA A 76 9.48 -10.06 2.60
C ALA A 76 7.97 -10.29 2.58
N ARG A 77 7.32 -10.25 3.74
CA ARG A 77 5.87 -10.46 3.86
C ARG A 77 5.23 -9.37 4.70
N MET A 78 4.12 -8.85 4.18
CA MET A 78 3.27 -7.91 4.91
C MET A 78 1.84 -8.39 4.99
N VAL A 79 1.17 -8.02 6.08
CA VAL A 79 -0.30 -8.08 6.20
C VAL A 79 -0.85 -6.69 6.00
N PHE A 80 -1.87 -6.56 5.17
CA PHE A 80 -2.60 -5.31 4.96
C PHE A 80 -4.05 -5.46 5.37
N VAL A 81 -4.55 -4.49 6.11
CA VAL A 81 -5.99 -4.26 6.33
C VAL A 81 -6.34 -2.92 5.70
N LEU A 82 -7.19 -2.93 4.67
CA LEU A 82 -7.64 -1.74 3.96
C LEU A 82 -9.10 -1.49 4.31
N GLN A 83 -9.44 -0.26 4.71
CA GLN A 83 -10.81 0.16 4.93
C GLN A 83 -11.13 1.37 4.04
N GLU A 84 -12.26 1.32 3.33
CA GLU A 84 -12.68 2.44 2.49
C GLU A 84 -12.71 3.75 3.28
N SER A 85 -12.19 4.81 2.66
CA SER A 85 -12.27 6.17 3.20
C SER A 85 -13.18 7.03 2.34
N LYS A 86 -13.66 8.13 2.93
CA LYS A 86 -14.22 9.22 2.13
C LYS A 86 -13.15 9.79 1.19
N GLN A 87 -13.59 10.44 0.10
CA GLN A 87 -12.70 11.16 -0.81
C GLN A 87 -11.78 12.10 -0.04
N LEU A 88 -10.48 12.03 -0.30
CA LEU A 88 -9.52 12.97 0.27
C LEU A 88 -9.52 14.28 -0.53
N THR A 89 -9.54 15.40 0.18
CA THR A 89 -9.37 16.73 -0.40
C THR A 89 -8.28 17.46 0.37
N VAL A 90 -7.21 17.86 -0.33
CA VAL A 90 -6.07 18.56 0.24
C VAL A 90 -5.93 19.89 -0.47
N LYS A 91 -5.99 21.00 0.28
CA LYS A 91 -5.92 22.38 -0.27
C LYS A 91 -6.93 22.60 -1.41
N GLY A 92 -8.13 22.04 -1.28
CA GLY A 92 -9.20 22.14 -2.28
C GLY A 92 -9.08 21.19 -3.48
N VAL A 93 -7.99 20.42 -3.59
CA VAL A 93 -7.80 19.42 -4.65
C VAL A 93 -8.30 18.06 -4.17
N LYS A 94 -9.24 17.48 -4.92
CA LYS A 94 -9.66 16.08 -4.70
C LYS A 94 -8.57 15.14 -5.18
N LEU A 95 -8.12 14.26 -4.31
CA LEU A 95 -7.16 13.22 -4.66
C LEU A 95 -7.93 12.00 -5.09
N GLU A 96 -7.69 11.54 -6.32
CA GLU A 96 -8.34 10.35 -6.87
C GLU A 96 -7.57 9.08 -6.55
N GLU A 97 -8.25 7.95 -6.71
CA GLU A 97 -7.63 6.63 -6.77
C GLU A 97 -6.69 6.55 -7.98
N ASP A 98 -5.48 6.04 -7.76
CA ASP A 98 -4.44 5.93 -8.77
C ASP A 98 -3.66 4.66 -8.50
N LEU A 99 -4.01 3.57 -9.19
CA LEU A 99 -3.39 2.27 -8.96
C LEU A 99 -2.04 2.10 -9.68
N GLY A 100 -1.60 3.07 -10.50
CA GLY A 100 -0.44 2.89 -11.37
C GLY A 100 -0.54 1.59 -12.20
N SER A 101 0.59 0.89 -12.39
CA SER A 101 0.62 -0.41 -13.08
C SER A 101 -0.03 -1.55 -12.28
N LEU A 102 -0.31 -1.33 -11.00
CA LEU A 102 -0.92 -2.34 -10.14
C LEU A 102 -2.35 -2.68 -10.57
N GLY A 103 -3.03 -1.74 -11.22
CA GLY A 103 -4.38 -1.93 -11.75
C GLY A 103 -4.48 -3.02 -12.82
N ASP A 104 -3.38 -3.30 -13.52
CA ASP A 104 -3.31 -4.32 -14.58
C ASP A 104 -2.94 -5.70 -14.04
N GLU A 105 -2.22 -5.75 -12.92
CA GLU A 105 -1.63 -6.97 -12.36
C GLU A 105 -2.48 -7.60 -11.24
N LEU A 106 -3.23 -6.79 -10.49
CA LEU A 106 -3.96 -7.27 -9.32
C LEU A 106 -5.37 -7.74 -9.64
N ARG A 107 -5.70 -8.91 -9.09
CA ARG A 107 -7.09 -9.38 -9.03
C ARG A 107 -7.88 -8.47 -8.08
N PRO A 108 -9.13 -8.10 -8.44
CA PRO A 108 -10.02 -7.40 -7.54
C PRO A 108 -10.16 -8.13 -6.21
N SER A 109 -10.26 -7.38 -5.12
CA SER A 109 -10.69 -7.95 -3.84
C SER A 109 -12.18 -8.24 -3.92
N ALA A 110 -12.59 -9.44 -3.49
CA ALA A 110 -13.97 -9.91 -3.53
C ALA A 110 -14.85 -9.18 -2.51
#